data_AF-A0A7X1TQN2-F1
#
_entry.id   AF-A0A7X1TQN2-F1
#
_cell.length_a   1.000
_cell.length_b   1.000
_cell.length_c   1.000
_cell.angle_alpha   90.00
_cell.angle_beta   90.00
_cell.angle_gamma   90.00
#
_symmetry.space_group_name_H-M   'P 1'
#
loop_
_entity.id
_entity.type
_entity.pdbx_description
1 polymer ?
#
loop_
_entity_poly.entity_id
_entity_poly.type
_entity_poly.pdbx_seq_one_letter_code
_entity_poly.pdbx_strand_id
1 'polypeptide(L)'
;MRHLPTSLLVLGLVGLWLIGPAALGATSTGPAVRWGSYSSLLSVERNQGGTHSFTASWVSGTLTARRTVSYSLRFRGGSVRVGSRALNPGCVSGKLTQGTVVTFRGATRVDLQVPSRGCPPSP
;
A
#
# COMPACT_ATOMS: atom_id res chain seq x y z
N MET A 1 -22.43 -24.99 62.81
CA MET A 1 -22.51 -25.19 61.35
C MET A 1 -21.10 -25.58 60.90
N ARG A 2 -20.81 -26.89 60.88
CA ARG A 2 -20.84 -27.79 59.70
C ARG A 2 -19.55 -27.73 58.85
N HIS A 3 -18.79 -28.83 58.99
CA HIS A 3 -17.93 -29.51 58.01
C HIS A 3 -16.51 -29.00 57.66
N LEU A 4 -15.50 -29.67 58.23
CA LEU A 4 -14.40 -30.32 57.47
C LEU A 4 -14.93 -31.68 56.89
N PRO A 5 -14.29 -32.42 55.95
CA PRO A 5 -12.84 -32.52 55.67
C PRO A 5 -12.45 -32.84 54.18
N THR A 6 -11.17 -33.20 53.99
CA THR A 6 -10.68 -34.33 53.15
C THR A 6 -10.00 -34.03 51.81
N SER A 7 -8.70 -34.26 51.81
CA SER A 7 -7.80 -34.47 50.66
C SER A 7 -8.17 -35.69 49.81
N LEU A 8 -7.94 -35.60 48.49
CA LEU A 8 -7.52 -36.75 47.67
C LEU A 8 -6.75 -36.30 46.42
N LEU A 9 -5.51 -36.80 46.37
CA LEU A 9 -4.64 -37.10 45.21
C LEU A 9 -5.44 -37.81 44.07
N VAL A 10 -5.06 -37.94 42.78
CA VAL A 10 -3.89 -37.66 41.92
C VAL A 10 -4.25 -38.13 40.48
N LEU A 11 -3.44 -37.75 39.48
CA LEU A 11 -3.32 -38.26 38.08
C LEU A 11 -4.48 -37.87 37.13
N GLY A 12 -4.29 -37.38 35.91
CA GLY A 12 -3.16 -37.34 34.97
C GLY A 12 -3.76 -37.34 33.54
N LEU A 13 -3.12 -36.63 32.58
CA LEU A 13 -3.24 -36.69 31.09
C LEU A 13 -2.95 -35.28 30.55
N VAL A 14 -1.71 -34.92 30.21
CA VAL A 14 -1.06 -35.14 28.89
C VAL A 14 -1.91 -34.66 27.71
N GLY A 15 -1.48 -33.56 27.09
CA GLY A 15 -1.98 -33.00 25.82
C GLY A 15 -1.46 -31.56 25.68
N LEU A 16 -0.21 -31.32 25.27
CA LEU A 16 0.31 -31.35 23.90
C LEU A 16 -0.33 -30.27 22.99
N TRP A 17 0.56 -29.45 22.40
CA TRP A 17 0.38 -28.40 21.36
C TRP A 17 0.10 -26.98 21.88
N LEU A 18 1.11 -26.09 21.91
CA LEU A 18 1.56 -25.24 20.80
C LEU A 18 0.42 -24.41 20.21
N ILE A 19 0.54 -23.07 20.31
CA ILE A 19 0.36 -22.06 19.27
C ILE A 19 0.23 -20.72 20.01
N GLY A 20 1.31 -19.91 19.95
CA GLY A 20 1.28 -18.55 20.47
C GLY A 20 0.19 -17.72 19.78
N PRO A 21 -0.24 -16.60 20.36
CA PRO A 21 -1.00 -15.62 19.61
C PRO A 21 -0.06 -15.05 18.55
N ALA A 22 0.01 -15.71 17.40
CA ALA A 22 0.43 -15.11 16.16
C ALA A 22 -0.47 -13.89 16.02
N ALA A 23 0.11 -12.72 16.27
CA ALA A 23 -0.42 -11.47 15.79
C ALA A 23 -0.64 -11.67 14.29
N LEU A 24 -1.89 -11.97 13.93
CA LEU A 24 -2.40 -11.96 12.57
C LEU A 24 -2.27 -10.52 12.11
N GLY A 25 -1.05 -10.14 11.72
CA GLY A 25 -0.81 -8.96 10.92
C GLY A 25 -1.64 -9.20 9.68
N ALA A 26 -2.80 -8.55 9.63
CA ALA A 26 -3.65 -8.52 8.46
C ALA A 26 -2.77 -8.01 7.31
N THR A 27 -2.23 -8.94 6.53
CA THR A 27 -1.69 -8.65 5.21
C THR A 27 -2.90 -8.23 4.41
N SER A 28 -3.20 -6.94 4.46
CA SER A 28 -4.24 -6.32 3.65
C SER A 28 -3.93 -6.64 2.19
N THR A 29 -4.61 -7.66 1.65
CA THR A 29 -4.54 -8.12 0.26
C THR A 29 -5.14 -7.09 -0.71
N GLY A 30 -5.66 -5.97 -0.19
CA GLY A 30 -6.14 -4.85 -0.98
C GLY A 30 -5.04 -4.12 -1.75
N PRO A 31 -5.42 -3.34 -2.78
CA PRO A 31 -4.49 -2.58 -3.59
C PRO A 31 -3.73 -1.56 -2.72
N ALA A 32 -2.44 -1.37 -3.03
CA ALA A 32 -1.57 -0.50 -2.25
C ALA A 32 -1.97 0.98 -2.31
N VAL A 33 -2.71 1.36 -3.36
CA VAL A 33 -3.20 2.71 -3.63
C VAL A 33 -4.66 2.66 -4.06
N ARG A 34 -5.35 3.79 -3.95
CA ARG A 34 -6.72 3.98 -4.44
C ARG A 34 -6.87 5.35 -5.07
N TRP A 35 -7.51 5.40 -6.23
CA TRP A 35 -7.96 6.64 -6.85
C TRP A 35 -9.11 7.28 -6.07
N GLY A 36 -9.01 8.60 -5.86
CA GLY A 36 -10.09 9.42 -5.29
C GLY A 36 -11.04 9.92 -6.39
N SER A 37 -10.55 10.83 -7.22
CA SER A 37 -11.27 11.35 -8.40
C SER A 37 -10.29 11.51 -9.56
N TYR A 38 -10.72 11.19 -10.78
CA TYR A 38 -9.96 11.45 -12.01
C TYR A 38 -10.91 11.84 -13.15
N SER A 39 -10.47 12.73 -14.04
CA SER A 39 -11.36 13.30 -15.08
C SER A 39 -11.18 12.67 -16.47
N SER A 40 -10.03 12.05 -16.77
CA SER A 40 -9.77 11.48 -18.11
C SER A 40 -8.74 10.36 -18.03
N LEU A 41 -9.11 9.17 -18.51
CA LEU A 41 -8.20 8.03 -18.65
C LEU A 41 -8.17 7.60 -20.12
N LEU A 42 -7.27 8.20 -20.92
CA LEU A 42 -6.64 7.42 -22.00
C LEU A 42 -5.48 6.66 -21.35
N SER A 43 -5.84 5.68 -20.52
CA SER A 43 -4.93 5.03 -19.59
C SER A 43 -5.06 3.53 -19.63
N VAL A 44 -3.94 2.85 -19.50
CA VAL A 44 -3.90 1.42 -19.19
C VAL A 44 -3.61 1.30 -17.70
N GLU A 45 -4.58 0.85 -16.92
CA GLU A 45 -4.37 0.45 -15.52
C GLU A 45 -4.24 -1.07 -15.46
N ARG A 46 -3.16 -1.57 -14.86
CA ARG A 46 -2.99 -3.01 -14.58
C ARG A 46 -2.79 -3.22 -13.09
N ASN A 47 -3.66 -4.05 -12.53
CA ASN A 47 -3.55 -4.58 -11.19
C ASN A 47 -3.21 -6.07 -11.29
N GLN A 48 -1.95 -6.45 -11.12
CA GLN A 48 -1.52 -7.86 -11.11
C GLN A 48 -0.56 -8.14 -9.95
N GLY A 49 -0.81 -9.22 -9.21
CA GLY A 49 0.12 -9.72 -8.18
C GLY A 49 0.47 -8.70 -7.09
N GLY A 50 -0.47 -7.80 -6.72
CA GLY A 50 -0.22 -6.74 -5.74
C GLY A 50 0.55 -5.52 -6.28
N THR A 51 0.83 -5.49 -7.58
CA THR A 51 1.39 -4.35 -8.30
C THR A 51 0.30 -3.62 -9.07
N HIS A 52 0.25 -2.31 -8.83
CA HIS A 52 -0.57 -1.34 -9.52
C HIS A 52 0.34 -0.54 -10.45
N SER A 53 0.14 -0.69 -11.75
CA SER A 53 0.81 0.09 -12.78
C SER A 53 -0.21 0.88 -13.58
N PHE A 54 0.17 2.11 -13.92
CA PHE A 54 -0.72 3.09 -14.51
C PHE A 54 0.07 3.92 -15.53
N THR A 55 -0.39 3.95 -16.78
CA THR A 55 0.19 4.80 -17.83
C THR A 55 -0.90 5.61 -18.49
N ALA A 56 -0.78 6.94 -18.50
CA ALA A 56 -1.79 7.85 -19.03
C ALA A 56 -1.18 9.04 -19.78
N SER A 57 -1.83 9.48 -20.86
CA SER A 57 -1.40 10.66 -21.62
C SER A 57 -1.63 11.97 -20.87
N TRP A 58 -2.70 12.05 -20.08
CA TRP A 58 -3.07 13.20 -19.24
C TRP A 58 -3.80 12.73 -17.98
N VAL A 59 -3.51 13.38 -16.84
CA VAL A 59 -4.08 13.04 -15.53
C VAL A 59 -4.34 14.30 -14.73
N SER A 60 -5.56 14.42 -14.23
CA SER A 60 -5.91 15.36 -13.18
C SER A 60 -6.75 14.62 -12.15
N GLY A 61 -6.37 14.66 -10.89
CA GLY A 61 -6.97 13.82 -9.87
C GLY A 61 -6.09 13.56 -8.66
N THR A 62 -6.57 12.68 -7.79
CA THR A 62 -5.86 12.29 -6.55
C THR A 62 -5.76 10.78 -6.41
N LEU A 63 -4.61 10.33 -5.90
CA LEU A 63 -4.32 8.95 -5.56
C LEU A 63 -3.92 8.89 -4.08
N THR A 64 -4.53 8.01 -3.31
CA THR A 64 -4.24 7.86 -1.87
C THR A 64 -3.56 6.52 -1.60
N ALA A 65 -2.44 6.55 -0.89
CA ALA A 65 -1.76 5.35 -0.43
C ALA A 65 -2.51 4.70 0.73
N ARG A 66 -2.81 3.41 0.59
CA ARG A 66 -3.52 2.62 1.62
C ARG A 66 -2.58 1.91 2.58
N ARG A 67 -1.31 1.75 2.20
CA ARG A 67 -0.24 1.17 3.02
C ARG A 67 1.09 1.81 2.64
N THR A 68 2.10 1.66 3.49
CA THR A 68 3.44 2.13 3.18
C THR A 68 4.05 1.28 2.06
N VAL A 69 4.46 1.93 0.96
CA VAL A 69 4.88 1.25 -0.26
C VAL A 69 5.87 2.10 -1.07
N SER A 70 6.80 1.47 -1.78
CA SER A 70 7.68 2.16 -2.73
C SER A 70 6.92 2.55 -4.00
N TYR A 71 7.31 3.64 -4.64
CA TYR A 71 6.75 4.05 -5.92
C TYR A 71 7.82 4.54 -6.89
N SER A 72 7.51 4.46 -8.17
CA SER A 72 8.16 5.24 -9.23
C SER A 72 7.08 5.95 -10.02
N LEU A 73 7.30 7.23 -10.27
CA LEU A 73 6.42 8.09 -11.04
C LEU A 73 7.26 8.82 -12.09
N ARG A 74 6.89 8.70 -13.35
CA ARG A 74 7.42 9.49 -14.45
C ARG A 74 6.33 10.38 -15.02
N PHE A 75 6.65 11.64 -15.30
CA PHE A 75 5.77 12.57 -16.00
C PHE A 75 6.57 13.64 -16.75
N ARG A 76 5.99 14.25 -17.79
CA ARG A 76 6.67 15.22 -18.66
C ARG A 76 6.22 16.66 -18.49
N GLY A 77 4.97 16.88 -18.08
CA GLY A 77 4.41 18.23 -17.91
C GLY A 77 3.29 18.25 -16.88
N GLY A 78 2.76 19.45 -16.63
CA GLY A 78 1.79 19.70 -15.56
C GLY A 78 2.43 19.72 -14.18
N SER A 79 1.62 19.52 -13.14
CA SER A 79 2.11 19.53 -11.75
C SER A 79 1.70 18.26 -11.01
N VAL A 80 2.66 17.67 -10.30
CA VAL A 80 2.41 16.55 -9.39
C VAL A 80 2.92 16.90 -8.00
N ARG A 81 2.13 16.58 -6.98
CA ARG A 81 2.48 16.71 -5.56
C ARG A 81 2.33 15.39 -4.85
N VAL A 82 3.24 15.08 -3.94
CA VAL A 82 3.16 13.96 -2.98
C VAL A 82 3.12 14.57 -1.59
N GLY A 83 1.96 14.50 -0.93
CA GLY A 83 1.69 15.31 0.26
C GLY A 83 1.85 16.80 -0.06
N SER A 84 2.70 17.49 0.70
CA SER A 84 3.05 18.90 0.48
C SER A 84 4.17 19.12 -0.55
N ARG A 85 4.91 18.07 -0.94
CA ARG A 85 6.08 18.18 -1.81
C ARG A 85 5.68 18.23 -3.28
N ALA A 86 6.04 19.30 -3.97
CA ALA A 86 5.98 19.35 -5.43
C ALA A 86 7.11 18.51 -6.04
N LEU A 87 6.79 17.78 -7.10
CA LEU A 87 7.75 17.00 -7.87
C LEU A 87 8.13 17.76 -9.14
N ASN A 88 9.38 17.64 -9.55
CA ASN A 88 9.83 18.10 -10.86
C ASN A 88 9.51 17.04 -11.92
N PRO A 89 9.20 17.45 -13.16
CA PRO A 89 9.07 16.53 -14.28
C PRO A 89 10.32 15.67 -14.47
N GLY A 90 10.14 14.46 -14.99
CA GLY A 90 11.17 13.42 -15.03
C GLY A 90 10.69 12.15 -14.36
N CYS A 91 11.61 11.25 -14.02
CA CYS A 91 11.30 10.09 -13.18
C CYS A 91 11.70 10.36 -11.74
N VAL A 92 10.77 10.15 -10.82
CA VAL A 92 10.96 10.28 -9.38
C VAL A 92 10.55 8.97 -8.70
N SER A 93 11.38 8.49 -7.79
CA SER A 93 11.04 7.36 -6.92
C SER A 93 11.05 7.76 -5.45
N GLY A 94 10.34 6.99 -4.64
CA GLY A 94 10.31 7.23 -3.20
C GLY A 94 9.42 6.23 -2.48
N LYS A 95 9.01 6.61 -1.26
CA LYS A 95 8.03 5.86 -0.47
C LYS A 95 6.78 6.71 -0.27
N LEU A 96 5.61 6.10 -0.49
CA LEU A 96 4.34 6.63 -0.03
C LEU A 96 4.05 5.99 1.32
N THR A 97 3.89 6.79 2.38
CA THR A 97 3.40 6.29 3.66
C THR A 97 1.88 6.13 3.61
N GLN A 98 1.32 5.24 4.42
CA GLN A 98 -0.13 5.10 4.53
C GLN A 98 -0.83 6.44 4.78
N GLY A 99 -1.89 6.73 4.01
CA GLY A 99 -2.62 8.00 4.03
C GLY A 99 -2.02 9.10 3.17
N THR A 100 -0.81 8.93 2.62
CA THR A 100 -0.21 9.92 1.71
C THR A 100 -1.08 10.11 0.47
N VAL A 101 -1.36 11.36 0.13
CA VAL A 101 -2.10 11.74 -1.08
C VAL A 101 -1.13 12.23 -2.15
N VAL A 102 -1.22 11.66 -3.34
CA VAL A 102 -0.58 12.14 -4.56
C VAL A 102 -1.63 12.92 -5.35
N THR A 103 -1.33 14.16 -5.70
CA THR A 103 -2.23 15.04 -6.46
C THR A 103 -1.62 15.35 -7.81
N PHE A 104 -2.39 15.08 -8.86
CA PHE A 104 -2.07 15.40 -10.25
C PHE A 104 -2.92 16.60 -10.68
N ARG A 105 -2.27 17.65 -11.19
CA ARG A 105 -2.94 18.83 -11.78
C ARG A 105 -2.49 18.94 -13.23
N GLY A 106 -3.28 18.35 -14.12
CA GLY A 106 -3.00 18.32 -15.57
C GLY A 106 -1.65 17.71 -15.93
N ALA A 107 -1.24 16.67 -15.20
CA ALA A 107 0.03 15.98 -15.44
C ALA A 107 -0.02 15.20 -16.77
N THR A 108 1.04 15.27 -17.58
CA THR A 108 1.07 14.63 -18.90
C THR A 108 2.14 13.58 -19.03
N ARG A 109 1.87 12.58 -19.89
CA ARG A 109 2.72 11.39 -20.14
C ARG A 109 3.15 10.74 -18.82
N VAL A 110 2.15 10.40 -18.02
CA VAL A 110 2.31 9.86 -16.68
C VAL A 110 2.51 8.35 -16.75
N ASP A 111 3.52 7.85 -16.04
CA ASP A 111 3.74 6.44 -15.77
C ASP A 111 3.98 6.24 -14.28
N LEU A 112 3.14 5.46 -13.60
CA LEU A 112 3.20 5.20 -12.17
C LEU A 112 3.25 3.70 -11.92
N GLN A 113 4.12 3.28 -11.01
CA GLN A 113 4.21 1.90 -10.56
C GLN A 113 4.30 1.82 -9.04
N VAL A 114 3.49 0.95 -8.45
CA VAL A 114 3.38 0.74 -6.99
C VAL A 114 3.05 -0.74 -6.67
N PRO A 115 3.88 -1.50 -5.93
CA PRO A 115 5.24 -1.16 -5.52
C PRO A 115 6.18 -1.07 -6.72
N SER A 116 7.23 -0.26 -6.59
CA SER A 116 8.29 -0.14 -7.60
C SER A 116 9.67 -0.40 -7.00
N ARG A 117 10.60 -0.86 -7.85
CA ARG A 117 12.03 -0.98 -7.52
C ARG A 117 12.80 0.33 -7.71
N GLY A 118 12.14 1.37 -8.23
CA GLY A 118 12.74 2.69 -8.48
C GLY A 118 12.56 3.12 -9.93
N CYS A 119 13.17 4.25 -10.27
CA CYS A 119 13.19 4.72 -11.65
C CYS A 119 14.14 3.85 -12.49
N PRO A 120 13.68 3.30 -13.63
CA PRO A 120 14.60 2.62 -14.54
C PRO A 120 15.67 3.60 -15.03
N PRO A 121 16.89 3.13 -15.32
CA PRO A 121 17.89 3.96 -15.99
C PRO A 121 17.26 4.53 -17.26
N SER A 122 17.42 5.83 -17.45
CA SER A 122 16.93 6.45 -18.69
C SER A 122 17.73 5.84 -19.85
N PRO A 123 17.08 5.36 -20.93
CA PRO A 123 17.79 4.94 -22.12
C PRO A 123 18.55 6.11 -22.75
#